data_AF-A0AAR2KU95-F1
#
_entry.id   AF-A0AAR2KU95-F1
#
_cell.length_a   1.000
_cell.length_b   1.000
_cell.length_c   1.000
_cell.angle_alpha   90.00
_cell.angle_beta   90.00
_cell.angle_gamma   90.00
#
_symmetry.space_group_name_H-M   'P 1'
#
loop_
_entity.id
_entity.type
_entity.pdbx_description
1 polymer ?
#
loop_
_entity_poly.entity_id
_entity_poly.type
_entity_poly.pdbx_seq_one_letter_code
_entity_poly.pdbx_strand_id
1 'polypeptide(L)'
;MVVWEVGGVWVFGIWFLCCGVSHPLSITLRSSLRIKGILRHGIESKVSLYADDLLLYLRDPLETIPVAESTLKEFGSFSGYKLNFQKSECFPVSRDAHNLTQAAIPFRLSPAGFRYLGVNITHNISSIVRANFPPLIAEMNADFQRWNSLPLSLAGRVQCVKMSILPIFLYLFQCLPVFLPKSFFKDIDKAVTNFIWSGKVPRIRKPILQKSKIDSGLALPNFFYYYLAANVQKICFWLHSPEIDWCRLESLLCSSTSLLAMIFSTLPLSQEQYSVNPVVLSTLKIWSQLSGLAKSQNASSLIPIRSNHLFPPSLTDSTFLQWANLGINNFRDLYENKIFSSFEKLSDKFKLPPTNFFRYLQPVVNVSCFPEINSVISCCK
;
A
#
# COMPACT_ATOMS: atom_id res chain seq x y z
N MET A 1 -22.03 3.24 3.16
CA MET A 1 -21.32 2.56 2.06
C MET A 1 -22.36 1.71 1.33
N VAL A 2 -22.37 1.66 -0.01
CA VAL A 2 -23.49 1.06 -0.76
C VAL A 2 -22.91 0.07 -1.78
N VAL A 3 -23.05 -1.23 -1.53
CA VAL A 3 -22.54 -2.31 -2.40
C VAL A 3 -23.64 -2.69 -3.41
N TRP A 4 -23.30 -2.80 -4.69
CA TRP A 4 -24.22 -3.12 -5.79
C TRP A 4 -23.89 -4.46 -6.43
N GLU A 5 -24.90 -5.09 -7.03
CA GLU A 5 -24.72 -6.29 -7.85
C GLU A 5 -25.67 -6.22 -9.04
N VAL A 6 -25.14 -6.51 -10.23
CA VAL A 6 -25.94 -6.77 -11.45
C VAL A 6 -26.22 -8.27 -11.54
N GLY A 7 -27.50 -8.63 -11.65
CA GLY A 7 -27.97 -10.01 -11.69
C GLY A 7 -27.28 -10.85 -12.76
N GLY A 8 -26.90 -12.08 -12.38
CA GLY A 8 -26.04 -12.96 -13.15
C GLY A 8 -26.56 -13.34 -14.54
N VAL A 9 -25.75 -13.00 -15.55
CA VAL A 9 -25.63 -13.68 -16.84
C VAL A 9 -24.17 -13.53 -17.28
N TRP A 10 -23.53 -14.62 -17.71
CA TRP A 10 -22.18 -14.59 -18.27
C TRP A 10 -22.19 -13.84 -19.62
N VAL A 11 -21.55 -12.66 -19.69
CA VAL A 11 -21.25 -11.99 -20.97
C VAL A 11 -19.81 -11.47 -20.92
N PHE A 12 -18.92 -12.18 -21.62
CA PHE A 12 -17.49 -11.85 -21.77
C PHE A 12 -17.21 -10.58 -22.62
N GLY A 13 -18.20 -9.69 -22.77
CA GLY A 13 -18.15 -8.53 -23.68
C GLY A 13 -18.65 -7.19 -23.10
N ILE A 14 -18.98 -7.10 -21.81
CA ILE A 14 -19.59 -5.88 -21.20
C ILE A 14 -18.60 -5.05 -20.37
N TRP A 15 -17.31 -5.40 -20.30
CA TRP A 15 -16.35 -4.61 -19.53
C TRP A 15 -16.16 -3.17 -20.07
N PHE A 16 -16.46 -2.94 -21.36
CA PHE A 16 -16.43 -1.60 -21.95
C PHE A 16 -17.69 -0.76 -21.67
N LEU A 17 -18.83 -1.37 -21.29
CA LEU A 17 -20.10 -0.65 -21.11
C LEU A 17 -20.32 -0.15 -19.67
N CYS A 18 -19.88 -0.90 -18.65
CA CYS A 18 -20.04 -0.47 -17.24
C CYS A 18 -19.22 0.77 -16.86
N CYS A 19 -18.04 0.98 -17.48
CA CYS A 19 -17.24 2.20 -17.23
C CYS A 19 -17.92 3.48 -17.73
N GLY A 20 -18.76 3.40 -18.77
CA GLY A 20 -19.43 4.57 -19.35
C GLY A 20 -20.50 5.18 -18.45
N VAL A 21 -21.13 4.37 -17.59
CA VAL A 21 -22.28 4.77 -16.76
C VAL A 21 -21.85 5.12 -15.33
N SER A 22 -20.88 4.41 -14.76
CA SER A 22 -20.39 4.69 -13.40
C SER A 22 -19.61 6.02 -13.30
N HIS A 23 -18.97 6.44 -14.39
CA HIS A 23 -18.18 7.68 -14.41
C HIS A 23 -19.03 8.96 -14.23
N PRO A 24 -20.15 9.17 -14.97
CA PRO A 24 -21.08 10.28 -14.72
C PRO A 24 -21.59 10.33 -13.27
N LEU A 25 -21.97 9.18 -12.71
CA LEU A 25 -22.42 9.09 -11.30
C LEU A 25 -21.32 9.58 -10.35
N SER A 26 -20.08 9.13 -10.58
CA SER A 26 -18.93 9.54 -9.78
C SER A 26 -18.68 11.05 -9.82
N ILE A 27 -18.87 11.68 -10.99
CA ILE A 27 -18.73 13.12 -11.16
C ILE A 27 -19.83 13.83 -10.38
N THR A 28 -21.10 13.44 -10.55
CA THR A 28 -22.25 14.07 -9.88
C THR A 28 -22.12 14.02 -8.36
N LEU A 29 -21.71 12.86 -7.83
CA LEU A 29 -21.49 12.71 -6.39
C LEU A 29 -20.30 13.54 -5.89
N ARG A 30 -19.24 13.68 -6.70
CA ARG A 30 -18.06 14.48 -6.34
C ARG A 30 -18.33 15.99 -6.42
N SER A 31 -19.05 16.44 -7.45
CA SER A 31 -19.35 17.85 -7.71
C SER A 31 -20.44 18.43 -6.81
N SER A 32 -21.31 17.57 -6.25
CA SER A 32 -22.35 18.01 -5.33
C SER A 32 -21.76 18.64 -4.06
N LEU A 33 -22.08 19.92 -3.83
CA LEU A 33 -21.71 20.67 -2.62
C LEU A 33 -22.50 20.19 -1.38
N ARG A 34 -23.68 19.60 -1.60
CA ARG A 34 -24.53 19.08 -0.54
C ARG A 34 -24.00 17.75 0.01
N ILE A 35 -23.21 17.03 -0.78
CA ILE A 35 -22.54 15.80 -0.37
C ILE A 35 -21.16 16.17 0.17
N LYS A 36 -21.07 16.25 1.50
CA LYS A 36 -19.82 16.52 2.20
C LYS A 36 -19.03 15.22 2.38
N GLY A 37 -17.77 15.24 1.93
CA GLY A 37 -16.85 14.13 2.06
C GLY A 37 -16.02 14.17 3.35
N ILE A 38 -15.17 13.16 3.50
CA ILE A 38 -14.14 13.14 4.54
C ILE A 38 -12.99 14.04 4.08
N LEU A 39 -12.71 15.11 4.84
CA LEU A 39 -11.59 16.00 4.58
C LEU A 39 -10.41 15.62 5.47
N ARG A 40 -9.26 15.37 4.86
CA ARG A 40 -7.98 15.15 5.56
C ARG A 40 -6.90 15.95 4.83
N HIS A 41 -6.23 16.86 5.56
CA HIS A 41 -5.11 17.65 5.04
C HIS A 41 -5.39 18.36 3.71
N GLY A 42 -6.60 18.94 3.56
CA GLY A 42 -7.01 19.67 2.36
C GLY A 42 -7.52 18.78 1.20
N ILE A 43 -7.46 17.45 1.34
CA ILE A 43 -7.98 16.50 0.35
C ILE A 43 -9.35 16.00 0.83
N GLU A 44 -10.39 16.21 0.04
CA GLU A 44 -11.73 15.72 0.31
C GLU A 44 -12.02 14.44 -0.49
N SER A 45 -12.17 13.32 0.22
CA SER A 45 -12.59 12.04 -0.37
C SER A 45 -14.10 11.89 -0.23
N LYS A 46 -14.80 11.74 -1.36
CA LYS A 46 -16.26 11.53 -1.41
C LYS A 46 -16.65 10.14 -1.91
N VAL A 47 -16.02 9.68 -3.00
CA VAL A 47 -16.43 8.47 -3.72
C VAL A 47 -15.23 7.67 -4.23
N SER A 48 -15.25 6.36 -3.95
CA SER A 48 -14.44 5.36 -4.64
C SER A 48 -15.34 4.33 -5.30
N LEU A 49 -14.98 3.92 -6.52
CA LEU A 49 -15.74 2.97 -7.34
C LEU A 49 -14.82 1.84 -7.77
N TYR A 50 -15.32 0.61 -7.70
CA TYR A 50 -14.64 -0.56 -8.27
C TYR A 50 -15.67 -1.49 -8.91
N ALA A 51 -15.68 -1.55 -10.25
CA ALA A 51 -16.74 -2.20 -11.01
C ALA A 51 -18.13 -1.73 -10.52
N ASP A 52 -18.90 -2.63 -9.92
CA ASP A 52 -20.22 -2.32 -9.36
C ASP A 52 -20.15 -1.79 -7.92
N ASP A 53 -19.06 -2.00 -7.19
CA ASP A 53 -18.97 -1.62 -5.77
C ASP A 53 -18.77 -0.10 -5.59
N LEU A 54 -19.68 0.55 -4.85
CA LEU A 54 -19.65 1.98 -4.54
C LEU A 54 -19.31 2.24 -3.06
N LEU A 55 -18.14 2.83 -2.84
CA LEU A 55 -17.73 3.34 -1.53
C LEU A 55 -18.01 4.83 -1.43
N LEU A 56 -18.89 5.21 -0.49
CA LEU A 56 -19.19 6.59 -0.15
C LEU A 56 -18.55 6.97 1.19
N TYR A 57 -17.77 8.04 1.17
CA TYR A 57 -17.15 8.65 2.35
C TYR A 57 -17.91 9.93 2.67
N LEU A 58 -18.75 9.89 3.70
CA LEU A 58 -19.69 10.97 4.00
C LEU A 58 -19.39 11.59 5.37
N ARG A 59 -19.50 12.91 5.46
CA ARG A 59 -19.58 13.66 6.72
C ARG A 59 -21.03 14.03 6.99
N ASP A 60 -21.37 14.25 8.24
CA ASP A 60 -22.71 14.66 8.69
C ASP A 60 -23.80 13.72 8.11
N PRO A 61 -23.76 12.43 8.49
CA PRO A 61 -24.56 11.38 7.84
C PRO A 61 -26.06 11.68 7.83
N LEU A 62 -26.59 12.35 8.85
CA LEU A 62 -28.01 12.72 8.92
C LEU A 62 -28.44 13.70 7.82
N GLU A 63 -27.55 14.60 7.40
CA GLU A 63 -27.82 15.55 6.31
C GLU A 63 -27.45 14.95 4.95
N THR A 64 -26.31 14.24 4.88
CA THR A 64 -25.71 13.84 3.61
C THR A 64 -26.31 12.54 3.05
N ILE A 65 -26.72 11.58 3.90
CA ILE A 65 -27.25 10.29 3.44
C ILE A 65 -28.53 10.47 2.62
N PRO A 66 -29.54 11.25 3.06
CA PRO A 66 -30.77 11.44 2.27
C PRO A 66 -30.50 12.05 0.89
N VAL A 67 -29.54 12.97 0.80
CA VAL A 67 -29.15 13.62 -0.46
C VAL A 67 -28.40 12.65 -1.38
N ALA A 68 -27.49 11.85 -0.83
CA ALA A 68 -26.81 10.82 -1.59
C ALA A 68 -27.80 9.77 -2.11
N GLU A 69 -28.76 9.37 -1.28
CA GLU A 69 -29.82 8.43 -1.66
C GLU A 69 -30.73 9.00 -2.77
N SER A 70 -31.15 10.26 -2.67
CA SER A 70 -31.96 10.90 -3.71
C SER A 70 -31.22 10.97 -5.04
N THR A 71 -29.93 11.33 -5.00
CA THR A 71 -29.06 11.39 -6.19
C THR A 71 -28.89 9.99 -6.81
N LEU A 72 -28.74 8.95 -6.00
CA LEU A 72 -28.63 7.57 -6.47
C LEU A 72 -29.95 7.05 -7.06
N LYS A 73 -31.09 7.43 -6.49
CA LYS A 73 -32.42 7.09 -7.01
C LYS A 73 -32.71 7.77 -8.34
N GLU A 74 -32.37 9.06 -8.46
CA GLU A 74 -32.45 9.81 -9.69
C GLU A 74 -31.53 9.21 -10.76
N PHE A 75 -30.28 8.91 -10.42
CA PHE A 75 -29.40 8.22 -11.34
C PHE A 75 -29.95 6.84 -11.77
N GLY A 76 -30.53 6.10 -10.83
CA GLY A 76 -31.16 4.80 -11.07
C GLY A 76 -32.35 4.87 -12.03
N SER A 77 -33.11 5.97 -12.04
CA SER A 77 -34.24 6.13 -12.98
C SER A 77 -33.76 6.29 -14.42
N PHE A 78 -32.60 6.94 -14.64
CA PHE A 78 -32.00 7.08 -15.97
C PHE A 78 -31.27 5.82 -16.45
N SER A 79 -30.58 5.15 -15.55
CA SER A 79 -29.71 4.01 -15.88
C SER A 79 -30.39 2.64 -15.74
N GLY A 80 -31.58 2.57 -15.14
CA GLY A 80 -32.29 1.33 -14.83
C GLY A 80 -31.73 0.57 -13.62
N TYR A 81 -30.71 1.12 -12.98
CA TYR A 81 -30.03 0.57 -11.83
C TYR A 81 -30.90 0.75 -10.56
N LYS A 82 -31.02 -0.29 -9.70
CA LYS A 82 -31.70 -0.21 -8.38
C LYS A 82 -30.79 -0.48 -7.18
N LEU A 83 -30.82 0.44 -6.20
CA LEU A 83 -30.03 0.33 -4.96
C LEU A 83 -30.51 -0.83 -4.07
N ASN A 84 -29.58 -1.70 -3.67
CA ASN A 84 -29.86 -2.79 -2.74
C ASN A 84 -29.59 -2.36 -1.29
N PHE A 85 -30.63 -1.90 -0.59
CA PHE A 85 -30.51 -1.45 0.80
C PHE A 85 -30.13 -2.57 1.78
N GLN A 86 -30.46 -3.83 1.47
CA GLN A 86 -30.15 -4.97 2.33
C GLN A 86 -28.65 -5.34 2.29
N LYS A 87 -28.00 -5.14 1.13
CA LYS A 87 -26.55 -5.36 0.97
C LYS A 87 -25.71 -4.12 1.30
N SER A 88 -26.34 -2.97 1.44
CA SER A 88 -25.68 -1.72 1.80
C SER A 88 -25.40 -1.67 3.29
N GLU A 89 -24.19 -1.25 3.66
CA GLU A 89 -23.75 -1.21 5.06
C GLU A 89 -23.17 0.16 5.42
N CYS A 90 -23.43 0.63 6.64
CA CYS A 90 -22.82 1.82 7.20
C CYS A 90 -21.70 1.42 8.17
N PHE A 91 -20.48 1.81 7.84
CA PHE A 91 -19.35 1.68 8.74
C PHE A 91 -19.04 3.05 9.35
N PRO A 92 -19.37 3.29 10.64
CA PRO A 92 -19.01 4.54 11.31
C PRO A 92 -17.49 4.59 11.48
N VAL A 93 -16.83 5.69 11.08
CA VAL A 93 -15.35 5.81 11.17
C VAL A 93 -14.92 6.69 12.35
N SER A 94 -15.66 7.76 12.63
CA SER A 94 -15.36 8.70 13.73
C SER A 94 -16.01 8.27 15.04
N ARG A 95 -15.47 8.74 16.17
CA ARG A 95 -16.07 8.57 17.50
C ARG A 95 -17.53 9.04 17.54
N ASP A 96 -17.80 10.22 16.98
CA ASP A 96 -19.14 10.80 16.96
C ASP A 96 -20.10 10.02 16.05
N ALA A 97 -19.56 9.34 15.03
CA ALA A 97 -20.36 8.49 14.15
C ALA A 97 -20.85 7.21 14.85
N HIS A 98 -20.25 6.80 15.97
CA HIS A 98 -20.76 5.67 16.75
C HIS A 98 -22.07 5.98 17.49
N ASN A 99 -22.44 7.26 17.63
CA ASN A 99 -23.72 7.66 18.18
C ASN A 99 -24.88 7.51 17.18
N LEU A 100 -24.59 7.12 15.93
CA LEU A 100 -25.61 6.83 14.93
C LEU A 100 -26.43 5.62 15.32
N THR A 101 -27.75 5.80 15.35
CA THR A 101 -28.69 4.71 15.59
C THR A 101 -29.13 4.08 14.26
N GLN A 102 -29.43 2.78 14.29
CA GLN A 102 -29.94 2.05 13.13
C GLN A 102 -31.22 2.68 12.56
N ALA A 103 -32.04 3.31 13.40
CA ALA A 103 -33.28 3.98 12.99
C ALA A 103 -33.03 5.25 12.15
N ALA A 104 -31.84 5.85 12.24
CA ALA A 104 -31.52 7.09 11.54
C ALA A 104 -31.07 6.87 10.08
N ILE A 105 -30.84 5.63 9.67
CA ILE A 105 -30.28 5.28 8.35
C ILE A 105 -31.08 4.15 7.68
N PRO A 106 -31.22 4.17 6.35
CA PRO A 106 -32.02 3.17 5.61
C PRO A 106 -31.27 1.85 5.36
N PHE A 107 -29.99 1.75 5.74
CA PHE A 107 -29.13 0.59 5.51
C PHE A 107 -28.54 0.05 6.82
N ARG A 108 -28.00 -1.17 6.79
CA ARG A 108 -27.51 -1.87 7.99
C ARG A 108 -26.30 -1.15 8.59
N LEU A 109 -26.36 -0.83 9.88
CA LEU A 109 -25.22 -0.32 10.64
C LEU A 109 -24.29 -1.50 11.00
N SER A 110 -23.01 -1.39 10.62
CA SER A 110 -21.99 -2.39 10.95
C SER A 110 -20.82 -1.72 11.66
N PRO A 111 -20.88 -1.53 12.99
CA PRO A 111 -19.82 -0.87 13.74
C PRO A 111 -18.57 -1.74 13.93
N ALA A 112 -18.67 -3.06 13.72
CA ALA A 112 -17.53 -3.96 13.86
C ALA A 112 -16.57 -3.92 12.65
N GLY A 113 -17.09 -3.59 11.46
CA GLY A 113 -16.36 -3.66 10.21
C GLY A 113 -17.23 -4.14 9.06
N PHE A 114 -16.66 -4.22 7.87
CA PHE A 114 -17.34 -4.68 6.65
C PHE A 114 -16.38 -5.44 5.75
N ARG A 115 -16.92 -6.16 4.77
CA ARG A 115 -16.13 -6.88 3.76
C ARG A 115 -16.12 -6.10 2.45
N TYR A 116 -14.95 -5.87 1.88
CA TYR A 116 -14.76 -5.18 0.60
C TYR A 116 -13.73 -5.89 -0.24
N LEU A 117 -14.10 -6.26 -1.48
CA LEU A 117 -13.27 -7.03 -2.41
C LEU A 117 -12.62 -8.26 -1.75
N GLY A 118 -13.38 -8.95 -0.90
CA GLY A 118 -12.90 -10.14 -0.18
C GLY A 118 -12.12 -9.86 1.11
N VAL A 119 -11.75 -8.61 1.42
CA VAL A 119 -11.00 -8.22 2.61
C VAL A 119 -11.91 -7.66 3.70
N ASN A 120 -11.76 -8.14 4.93
CA ASN A 120 -12.49 -7.63 6.09
C ASN A 120 -11.80 -6.38 6.66
N ILE A 121 -12.47 -5.23 6.58
CA ILE A 121 -11.99 -3.93 7.05
C ILE A 121 -12.61 -3.65 8.43
N THR A 122 -11.77 -3.24 9.39
CA THR A 122 -12.17 -2.88 10.76
C THR A 122 -11.43 -1.61 11.19
N HIS A 123 -11.78 -1.04 12.35
CA HIS A 123 -11.19 0.21 12.84
C HIS A 123 -9.69 0.14 13.13
N ASN A 124 -9.23 -0.99 13.67
CA ASN A 124 -7.87 -1.15 14.15
C ASN A 124 -7.08 -2.11 13.26
N ILE A 125 -5.83 -1.78 12.98
CA ILE A 125 -4.96 -2.63 12.14
C ILE A 125 -4.76 -4.02 12.75
N SER A 126 -4.63 -4.10 14.08
CA SER A 126 -4.55 -5.39 14.78
C SER A 126 -5.81 -6.23 14.56
N SER A 127 -6.99 -5.61 14.56
CA SER A 127 -8.26 -6.27 14.26
C SER A 127 -8.36 -6.66 12.79
N ILE A 128 -7.86 -5.85 11.85
CA ILE A 128 -7.79 -6.21 10.42
C ILE A 128 -6.95 -7.49 10.24
N VAL A 129 -5.78 -7.58 10.89
CA VAL A 129 -4.93 -8.78 10.82
C VAL A 129 -5.68 -10.00 11.36
N ARG A 130 -6.34 -9.87 12.51
CA ARG A 130 -7.13 -10.96 13.14
C ARG A 130 -8.35 -11.38 12.32
N ALA A 131 -8.97 -10.46 11.60
CA ALA A 131 -10.17 -10.73 10.82
C ALA A 131 -9.89 -11.41 9.47
N ASN A 132 -8.66 -11.33 8.94
CA ASN A 132 -8.32 -11.82 7.60
C ASN A 132 -7.37 -13.04 7.62
N PHE A 133 -6.27 -13.00 8.38
CA PHE A 133 -5.24 -14.03 8.27
C PHE A 133 -5.57 -15.36 8.97
N PRO A 134 -6.12 -15.40 10.20
CA PRO A 134 -6.48 -16.66 10.84
C PRO A 134 -7.53 -17.47 10.06
N PRO A 135 -8.63 -16.88 9.55
CA PRO A 135 -9.56 -17.59 8.68
C PRO A 135 -8.89 -18.16 7.43
N LEU A 136 -8.00 -17.39 6.79
CA LEU A 136 -7.25 -17.85 5.62
C LEU A 136 -6.34 -19.05 5.94
N ILE A 137 -5.67 -19.05 7.09
CA ILE A 137 -4.86 -20.19 7.53
C ILE A 137 -5.74 -21.43 7.78
N ALA A 138 -6.93 -21.25 8.36
CA ALA A 138 -7.86 -22.34 8.58
C ALA A 138 -8.35 -22.95 7.26
N GLU A 139 -8.69 -22.10 6.28
CA GLU A 139 -9.08 -22.53 4.92
C GLU A 139 -7.95 -23.28 4.22
N MET A 140 -6.72 -22.73 4.26
CA MET A 140 -5.53 -23.40 3.74
C MET A 140 -5.33 -24.80 4.35
N ASN A 141 -5.48 -24.92 5.68
CA ASN A 141 -5.34 -26.21 6.36
C ASN A 141 -6.45 -27.19 5.98
N ALA A 142 -7.69 -26.71 5.82
CA ALA A 142 -8.80 -27.54 5.36
C ALA A 142 -8.56 -28.05 3.93
N ASP A 143 -8.04 -27.20 3.05
CA ASP A 143 -7.68 -27.60 1.68
C ASP A 143 -6.52 -28.59 1.65
N PHE A 144 -5.50 -28.41 2.49
CA PHE A 144 -4.44 -29.41 2.64
C PHE A 144 -4.96 -30.77 3.13
N GLN A 145 -5.92 -30.78 4.06
CA GLN A 145 -6.58 -32.02 4.50
C GLN A 145 -7.35 -32.69 3.35
N ARG A 146 -8.10 -31.91 2.57
CA ARG A 146 -8.83 -32.40 1.39
C ARG A 146 -7.88 -32.96 0.34
N TRP A 147 -6.78 -32.28 0.03
CA TRP A 147 -5.82 -32.72 -0.98
C TRP A 147 -4.90 -33.85 -0.51
N ASN A 148 -4.80 -34.09 0.80
CA ASN A 148 -4.01 -35.20 1.32
C ASN A 148 -4.57 -36.58 0.94
N SER A 149 -5.88 -36.69 0.67
CA SER A 149 -6.51 -37.93 0.20
C SER A 149 -6.20 -38.23 -1.28
N LEU A 150 -5.80 -37.21 -2.05
CA LEU A 150 -5.49 -37.36 -3.47
C LEU A 150 -4.09 -37.98 -3.67
N PRO A 151 -3.91 -38.88 -4.65
CA PRO A 151 -2.62 -39.49 -4.96
C PRO A 151 -1.70 -38.51 -5.72
N LEU A 152 -1.31 -37.41 -5.07
CA LEU A 152 -0.46 -36.37 -5.64
C LEU A 152 1.02 -36.70 -5.45
N SER A 153 1.80 -36.57 -6.52
CA SER A 153 3.27 -36.59 -6.46
C SER A 153 3.81 -35.40 -5.68
N LEU A 154 5.09 -35.45 -5.27
CA LEU A 154 5.76 -34.33 -4.60
C LEU A 154 5.67 -33.04 -5.42
N ALA A 155 5.93 -33.13 -6.73
CA ALA A 155 5.82 -32.01 -7.66
C ALA A 155 4.36 -31.53 -7.80
N GLY A 156 3.39 -32.44 -7.82
CA GLY A 156 1.96 -32.11 -7.83
C GLY A 156 1.54 -31.31 -6.60
N ARG A 157 1.98 -31.73 -5.40
CA ARG A 157 1.71 -31.02 -4.14
C ARG A 157 2.32 -29.61 -4.13
N VAL A 158 3.56 -29.47 -4.60
CA VAL A 158 4.19 -28.15 -4.76
C VAL A 158 3.39 -27.26 -5.71
N GLN A 159 2.90 -27.82 -6.82
CA GLN A 159 2.09 -27.08 -7.78
C GLN A 159 0.73 -26.66 -7.21
N CYS A 160 0.07 -27.49 -6.38
CA CYS A 160 -1.16 -27.11 -5.67
C CYS A 160 -0.92 -25.90 -4.76
N VAL A 161 0.17 -25.89 -3.98
CA VAL A 161 0.53 -24.74 -3.14
C VAL A 161 0.76 -23.49 -3.99
N LYS A 162 1.47 -23.64 -5.11
CA LYS A 162 1.79 -22.52 -6.01
C LYS A 162 0.58 -21.93 -6.72
N MET A 163 -0.36 -22.76 -7.16
CA MET A 163 -1.50 -22.32 -7.97
C MET A 163 -2.72 -21.95 -7.14
N SER A 164 -2.95 -22.61 -6.01
CA SER A 164 -4.17 -22.41 -5.21
C SER A 164 -3.91 -21.55 -3.98
N ILE A 165 -2.86 -21.85 -3.20
CA ILE A 165 -2.63 -21.18 -1.91
C ILE A 165 -1.90 -19.85 -2.09
N LEU A 166 -0.81 -19.84 -2.86
CA LEU A 166 0.02 -18.65 -3.04
C LEU A 166 -0.79 -17.42 -3.52
N PRO A 167 -1.68 -17.50 -4.54
CA PRO A 167 -2.39 -16.31 -5.01
C PRO A 167 -3.28 -15.68 -3.96
N ILE A 168 -3.93 -16.47 -3.10
CA ILE A 168 -4.84 -15.97 -2.06
C ILE A 168 -4.05 -15.19 -0.99
N PHE A 169 -2.90 -15.71 -0.56
CA PHE A 169 -2.01 -14.98 0.36
C PHE A 169 -1.41 -13.74 -0.30
N LEU A 170 -0.98 -13.85 -1.56
CA LEU A 170 -0.39 -12.74 -2.29
C LEU A 170 -1.36 -11.58 -2.43
N TYR A 171 -2.63 -11.85 -2.72
CA TYR A 171 -3.69 -10.85 -2.77
C TYR A 171 -3.79 -10.08 -1.45
N LEU A 172 -3.88 -10.78 -0.31
CA LEU A 172 -3.93 -10.11 1.00
C LEU A 172 -2.66 -9.31 1.31
N PHE A 173 -1.47 -9.82 0.97
CA PHE A 173 -0.21 -9.10 1.18
C PHE A 173 -0.13 -7.80 0.37
N GLN A 174 -0.70 -7.78 -0.83
CA GLN A 174 -0.77 -6.58 -1.66
C GLN A 174 -1.77 -5.57 -1.07
N CYS A 175 -2.99 -6.03 -0.75
CA CYS A 175 -4.05 -5.16 -0.25
C CYS A 175 -3.78 -4.56 1.14
N LEU A 176 -3.10 -5.29 2.02
CA LEU A 176 -2.92 -4.89 3.43
C LEU A 176 -1.46 -4.53 3.73
N PRO A 177 -1.10 -3.25 3.91
CA PRO A 177 0.23 -2.83 4.37
C PRO A 177 0.40 -3.05 5.87
N VAL A 178 0.40 -4.31 6.29
CA VAL A 178 0.50 -4.70 7.70
C VAL A 178 1.78 -5.46 7.96
N PHE A 179 2.41 -5.15 9.09
CA PHE A 179 3.60 -5.86 9.52
C PHE A 179 3.21 -7.23 10.09
N LEU A 180 3.73 -8.30 9.46
CA LEU A 180 3.54 -9.67 9.93
C LEU A 180 4.82 -10.19 10.59
N PRO A 181 4.72 -10.82 11.79
CA PRO A 181 5.89 -11.35 12.49
C PRO A 181 6.48 -12.57 11.76
N LYS A 182 7.77 -12.84 11.95
CA LYS A 182 8.44 -14.02 11.35
C LYS A 182 7.81 -15.35 11.79
N SER A 183 7.19 -15.42 12.97
CA SER A 183 6.45 -16.60 13.45
C SER A 183 5.30 -16.98 12.52
N PHE A 184 4.55 -16.00 12.03
CA PHE A 184 3.46 -16.22 11.08
C PHE A 184 3.91 -17.02 9.84
N PHE A 185 5.05 -16.62 9.26
CA PHE A 185 5.62 -17.32 8.10
C PHE A 185 6.15 -18.71 8.45
N LYS A 186 6.71 -18.90 9.66
CA LYS A 186 7.13 -20.22 10.14
C LYS A 186 5.94 -21.18 10.27
N ASP A 187 4.78 -20.69 10.71
CA ASP A 187 3.57 -21.50 10.86
C ASP A 187 3.03 -21.95 9.49
N ILE A 188 2.97 -21.02 8.52
CA ILE A 188 2.61 -21.36 7.13
C ILE A 188 3.62 -22.35 6.55
N ASP A 189 4.91 -22.09 6.71
CA ASP A 189 5.97 -22.97 6.21
C ASP A 189 5.88 -24.38 6.80
N LYS A 190 5.53 -24.49 8.08
CA LYS A 190 5.30 -25.78 8.76
C LYS A 190 4.10 -26.51 8.15
N ALA A 191 2.97 -25.83 7.96
CA ALA A 191 1.79 -26.42 7.34
C ALA A 191 2.06 -26.88 5.90
N VAL A 192 2.71 -26.04 5.09
CA VAL A 192 3.11 -26.35 3.71
C VAL A 192 4.08 -27.53 3.66
N THR A 193 5.07 -27.57 4.56
CA THR A 193 6.02 -28.68 4.64
C THR A 193 5.32 -29.98 5.01
N ASN A 194 4.43 -29.95 6.00
CA ASN A 194 3.62 -31.11 6.39
C ASN A 194 2.77 -31.62 5.24
N PHE A 195 2.15 -30.72 4.46
CA PHE A 195 1.37 -31.08 3.28
C PHE A 195 2.25 -31.70 2.19
N ILE A 196 3.37 -31.08 1.82
CA ILE A 196 4.26 -31.56 0.76
C ILE A 196 4.78 -32.97 1.05
N TRP A 197 5.13 -33.25 2.31
CA TRP A 197 5.68 -34.54 2.72
C TRP A 197 4.64 -35.54 3.22
N SER A 198 3.34 -35.23 3.14
CA SER A 198 2.27 -36.12 3.64
C SER A 198 2.45 -36.52 5.12
N GLY A 199 2.91 -35.57 5.96
CA GLY A 199 3.23 -35.84 7.36
C GLY A 199 4.53 -36.64 7.61
N LYS A 200 5.27 -37.02 6.55
CA LYS A 200 6.57 -37.68 6.68
C LYS A 200 7.69 -36.67 6.91
N VAL A 201 8.84 -37.17 7.37
CA VAL A 201 10.04 -36.34 7.57
C VAL A 201 10.57 -35.83 6.22
N PRO A 202 10.87 -34.52 6.09
CA PRO A 202 11.45 -33.96 4.87
C PRO A 202 12.77 -34.62 4.48
N ARG A 203 12.86 -35.13 3.24
CA ARG A 203 14.10 -35.72 2.70
C ARG A 203 15.03 -34.70 2.04
N ILE A 204 14.45 -33.61 1.53
CA ILE A 204 15.17 -32.55 0.82
C ILE A 204 15.14 -31.28 1.68
N ARG A 205 16.28 -30.59 1.78
CA ARG A 205 16.36 -29.30 2.48
C ARG A 205 15.46 -28.27 1.79
N LYS A 206 14.67 -27.53 2.56
CA LYS A 206 13.69 -26.55 2.05
C LYS A 206 14.29 -25.52 1.07
N PRO A 207 15.47 -24.89 1.31
CA PRO A 207 16.03 -23.93 0.36
C PRO A 207 16.29 -24.53 -1.02
N ILE A 208 16.59 -25.83 -1.12
CA ILE A 208 16.78 -26.54 -2.39
C ILE A 208 15.44 -26.69 -3.12
N LEU A 209 14.36 -26.99 -2.39
CA LEU A 209 13.01 -27.07 -2.97
C LEU A 209 12.52 -25.72 -3.52
N GLN A 210 12.93 -24.61 -2.89
CA GLN A 210 12.55 -23.26 -3.27
C GLN A 210 13.29 -22.71 -4.49
N LYS A 211 14.41 -23.33 -4.88
CA LYS A 211 15.16 -22.95 -6.09
C LYS A 211 14.32 -23.15 -7.35
N SER A 212 14.68 -22.42 -8.41
CA SER A 212 14.04 -22.55 -9.72
C SER A 212 14.21 -23.97 -10.27
N LYS A 213 13.38 -24.35 -11.25
CA LYS A 213 13.56 -25.64 -11.96
C LYS A 213 14.88 -25.71 -12.73
N ILE A 214 15.41 -24.55 -13.14
CA ILE A 214 16.70 -24.43 -13.84
C ILE A 214 17.84 -24.76 -12.88
N ASP A 215 17.73 -24.31 -11.62
CA ASP A 215 18.71 -24.56 -10.56
C ASP A 215 18.47 -25.88 -9.81
N SER A 216 17.86 -26.87 -10.47
CA SER A 216 17.53 -28.20 -9.93
C SER A 216 16.58 -28.19 -8.72
N GLY A 217 15.76 -27.14 -8.56
CA GLY A 217 14.72 -27.05 -7.54
C GLY A 217 13.31 -27.36 -8.06
N LEU A 218 12.31 -27.25 -7.18
CA LEU A 218 10.89 -27.44 -7.53
C LEU A 218 10.09 -26.12 -7.59
N ALA A 219 10.76 -24.98 -7.44
CA ALA A 219 10.17 -23.65 -7.38
C ALA A 219 9.07 -23.54 -6.31
N LEU A 220 9.28 -24.15 -5.14
CA LEU A 220 8.38 -24.04 -4.00
C LEU A 220 8.30 -22.56 -3.56
N PRO A 221 7.11 -21.94 -3.45
CA PRO A 221 7.00 -20.56 -3.04
C PRO A 221 7.56 -20.30 -1.64
N ASN A 222 8.26 -19.18 -1.48
CA ASN A 222 8.64 -18.65 -0.17
C ASN A 222 7.71 -17.49 0.20
N PHE A 223 6.70 -17.77 1.03
CA PHE A 223 5.67 -16.78 1.41
C PHE A 223 6.26 -15.52 2.04
N PHE A 224 7.37 -15.63 2.78
CA PHE A 224 8.04 -14.47 3.35
C PHE A 224 8.62 -13.55 2.27
N TYR A 225 9.27 -14.10 1.25
CA TYR A 225 9.81 -13.30 0.14
C TYR A 225 8.70 -12.70 -0.74
N TYR A 226 7.62 -13.43 -1.00
CA TYR A 226 6.46 -12.88 -1.69
C TYR A 226 5.80 -11.73 -0.91
N TYR A 227 5.68 -11.87 0.41
CA TYR A 227 5.22 -10.79 1.28
C TYR A 227 6.12 -9.56 1.23
N LEU A 228 7.44 -9.75 1.30
CA LEU A 228 8.39 -8.65 1.17
C LEU A 228 8.24 -7.95 -0.19
N ALA A 229 8.22 -8.72 -1.28
CA ALA A 229 8.06 -8.20 -2.64
C ALA A 229 6.75 -7.42 -2.82
N ALA A 230 5.63 -7.94 -2.31
CA ALA A 230 4.33 -7.25 -2.37
C ALA A 230 4.33 -5.90 -1.65
N ASN A 231 5.08 -5.77 -0.55
CA ASN A 231 5.18 -4.52 0.18
C ASN A 231 6.22 -3.55 -0.40
N VAL A 232 7.25 -4.05 -1.09
CA VAL A 232 8.19 -3.21 -1.85
C VAL A 232 7.48 -2.42 -2.93
N GLN A 233 6.43 -2.98 -3.54
CA GLN A 233 5.65 -2.28 -4.55
C GLN A 233 5.13 -0.91 -4.04
N LYS A 234 4.76 -0.81 -2.76
CA LYS A 234 4.30 0.45 -2.13
C LYS A 234 5.43 1.48 -2.06
N ILE A 235 6.63 1.02 -1.73
CA ILE A 235 7.84 1.85 -1.72
C ILE A 235 8.17 2.32 -3.16
N CYS A 236 7.97 1.46 -4.17
CA CYS A 236 8.11 1.85 -5.56
C CYS A 236 7.14 2.96 -5.96
N PHE A 237 5.89 2.93 -5.48
CA PHE A 237 4.93 4.01 -5.69
C PHE A 237 5.35 5.32 -5.00
N TRP A 238 5.87 5.26 -3.78
CA TRP A 238 6.44 6.44 -3.10
C TRP A 238 7.58 7.08 -3.91
N LEU A 239 8.38 6.26 -4.60
CA LEU A 239 9.53 6.71 -5.39
C LEU A 239 9.15 7.26 -6.76
N HIS A 240 8.25 6.59 -7.49
CA HIS A 240 7.98 6.89 -8.91
C HIS A 240 6.68 7.66 -9.14
N SER A 241 5.74 7.62 -8.19
CA SER A 241 4.41 8.22 -8.37
C SER A 241 3.90 8.86 -7.07
N PRO A 242 4.64 9.83 -6.51
CA PRO A 242 4.25 10.50 -5.26
C PRO A 242 2.97 11.34 -5.40
N GLU A 243 2.52 11.62 -6.62
CA GLU A 243 1.32 12.43 -6.91
C GLU A 243 0.00 11.70 -6.65
N ILE A 244 0.03 10.38 -6.49
CA ILE A 244 -1.19 9.60 -6.23
C ILE A 244 -1.76 9.98 -4.86
N ASP A 245 -3.08 10.15 -4.76
CA ASP A 245 -3.77 10.65 -3.56
C ASP A 245 -3.36 9.95 -2.26
N TRP A 246 -3.23 8.63 -2.27
CA TRP A 246 -2.84 7.89 -1.06
C TRP A 246 -1.36 8.14 -0.67
N CYS A 247 -0.44 8.23 -1.64
CA CYS A 247 0.95 8.60 -1.38
C CYS A 247 1.04 10.04 -0.84
N ARG A 248 0.24 10.95 -1.40
CA ARG A 248 0.15 12.34 -0.92
C ARG A 248 -0.36 12.39 0.51
N LEU A 249 -1.44 11.68 0.83
CA LEU A 249 -1.97 11.59 2.19
C LEU A 249 -0.94 11.03 3.17
N GLU A 250 -0.22 9.97 2.80
CA GLU A 250 0.84 9.40 3.63
C GLU A 250 2.00 10.39 3.85
N SER A 251 2.38 11.15 2.81
CA SER A 251 3.42 12.16 2.90
C SER A 251 3.03 13.34 3.80
N LEU A 252 1.77 13.76 3.76
CA LEU A 252 1.23 14.85 4.58
C LEU A 252 1.12 14.46 6.06
N LEU A 253 0.98 13.16 6.34
CA LEU A 253 0.95 12.62 7.69
C LEU A 253 2.35 12.49 8.33
N CYS A 254 3.41 12.76 7.57
CA CYS A 254 4.78 12.79 8.08
C CYS A 254 5.10 14.22 8.56
N SER A 255 5.47 14.36 9.85
CA SER A 255 5.49 15.67 10.52
C SER A 255 6.68 16.55 10.11
N SER A 256 7.88 15.96 10.04
CA SER A 256 9.14 16.69 9.90
C SER A 256 10.00 16.22 8.74
N THR A 257 9.63 15.14 8.06
CA THR A 257 10.47 14.52 7.02
C THR A 257 9.66 14.00 5.85
N SER A 258 10.30 13.92 4.68
CA SER A 258 9.72 13.29 3.50
C SER A 258 9.76 11.76 3.61
N LEU A 259 8.79 11.09 2.98
CA LEU A 259 8.74 9.62 2.88
C LEU A 259 10.05 9.06 2.31
N LEU A 260 10.62 9.73 1.31
CA LEU A 260 11.87 9.34 0.66
C LEU A 260 13.07 9.39 1.61
N ALA A 261 13.18 10.44 2.45
CA ALA A 261 14.22 10.53 3.46
C ALA A 261 14.13 9.36 4.45
N MET A 262 12.92 8.94 4.84
CA MET A 262 12.73 7.82 5.76
C MET A 262 13.13 6.47 5.14
N ILE A 263 12.84 6.23 3.86
CA ILE A 263 13.24 5.00 3.16
C ILE A 263 14.77 4.84 3.13
N PHE A 264 15.49 5.94 2.89
CA PHE A 264 16.95 5.91 2.70
C PHE A 264 17.75 6.20 3.97
N SER A 265 17.09 6.32 5.12
CA SER A 265 17.75 6.49 6.40
C SER A 265 18.42 5.21 6.88
N THR A 266 19.63 5.34 7.45
CA THR A 266 20.31 4.24 8.12
C THR A 266 19.55 3.90 9.40
N LEU A 267 18.89 2.76 9.39
CA LEU A 267 18.13 2.22 10.52
C LEU A 267 19.07 1.84 11.68
N PRO A 268 18.64 1.94 12.96
CA PRO A 268 17.26 2.01 13.42
C PRO A 268 16.86 3.41 13.90
N LEU A 269 15.99 4.09 13.15
CA LEU A 269 15.32 5.28 13.68
C LEU A 269 14.18 4.87 14.62
N SER A 270 13.94 5.68 15.64
CA SER A 270 12.68 5.68 16.39
C SER A 270 11.57 6.21 15.48
N GLN A 271 11.04 5.35 14.61
CA GLN A 271 10.09 5.68 13.53
C GLN A 271 8.84 6.43 14.05
N GLU A 272 8.49 6.22 15.32
CA GLU A 272 7.38 6.88 16.04
C GLU A 272 7.59 8.40 16.24
N GLN A 273 8.81 8.91 16.09
CA GLN A 273 9.09 10.36 16.17
C GLN A 273 8.69 11.12 14.89
N TYR A 274 8.57 10.43 13.76
CA TYR A 274 8.48 11.06 12.43
C TYR A 274 7.14 10.84 11.73
N SER A 275 6.42 9.77 12.07
CA SER A 275 5.08 9.50 11.51
C SER A 275 4.17 8.84 12.53
N VAL A 276 2.94 9.33 12.60
CA VAL A 276 1.85 8.72 13.38
C VAL A 276 1.11 7.67 12.54
N ASN A 277 1.36 7.61 11.22
CA ASN A 277 0.63 6.72 10.32
C ASN A 277 1.13 5.27 10.48
N PRO A 278 0.29 4.35 11.00
CA PRO A 278 0.69 2.97 11.21
C PRO A 278 1.01 2.21 9.91
N VAL A 279 0.49 2.65 8.76
CA VAL A 279 0.79 2.08 7.43
C VAL A 279 2.21 2.44 6.97
N VAL A 280 2.64 3.68 7.23
CA VAL A 280 4.00 4.11 6.92
C VAL A 280 4.98 3.39 7.84
N LEU A 281 4.67 3.31 9.13
CA LEU A 281 5.49 2.59 10.12
C LEU A 281 5.62 1.09 9.78
N SER A 282 4.52 0.41 9.41
CA SER A 282 4.58 -0.99 9.01
C SER A 282 5.45 -1.19 7.76
N THR A 283 5.28 -0.34 6.75
CA THR A 283 6.04 -0.39 5.51
C THR A 283 7.54 -0.16 5.75
N LEU A 284 7.90 0.80 6.61
CA LEU A 284 9.30 1.05 6.99
C LEU A 284 9.90 -0.11 7.79
N LYS A 285 9.13 -0.77 8.68
CA LYS A 285 9.57 -2.00 9.37
C LYS A 285 9.78 -3.17 8.41
N ILE A 286 9.00 -3.24 7.33
CA ILE A 286 9.17 -4.27 6.30
C ILE A 286 10.41 -3.96 5.45
N TRP A 287 10.59 -2.69 5.08
CA TRP A 287 11.76 -2.22 4.35
C TRP A 287 13.06 -2.51 5.11
N SER A 288 13.09 -2.28 6.43
CA SER A 288 14.26 -2.57 7.27
C SER A 288 14.64 -4.05 7.29
N GLN A 289 13.65 -4.94 7.26
CA GLN A 289 13.89 -6.38 7.15
C GLN A 289 14.50 -6.74 5.80
N LEU A 290 14.03 -6.09 4.72
CA LEU A 290 14.55 -6.33 3.38
C LEU A 290 15.96 -5.78 3.19
N SER A 291 16.22 -4.54 3.61
CA SER A 291 17.55 -3.93 3.50
C SER A 291 18.61 -4.71 4.28
N GLY A 292 18.25 -5.23 5.46
CA GLY A 292 19.09 -6.14 6.23
C GLY A 292 19.42 -7.44 5.49
N LEU A 293 18.49 -7.99 4.71
CA LEU A 293 18.73 -9.18 3.89
C LEU A 293 19.60 -8.89 2.67
N ALA A 294 19.42 -7.72 2.06
CA ALA A 294 20.16 -7.29 0.86
C ALA A 294 21.59 -6.82 1.17
N LYS A 295 21.96 -6.65 2.45
CA LYS A 295 23.24 -6.02 2.89
C LYS A 295 23.51 -4.66 2.24
N SER A 296 22.48 -4.00 1.72
CA SER A 296 22.56 -2.70 1.09
C SER A 296 22.33 -1.64 2.16
N GLN A 297 23.38 -1.30 2.91
CA GLN A 297 23.34 -0.25 3.93
C GLN A 297 23.73 1.13 3.39
N ASN A 298 23.96 1.27 2.08
CA ASN A 298 24.47 2.51 1.53
C ASN A 298 23.33 3.51 1.27
N ALA A 299 23.62 4.77 1.59
CA ALA A 299 22.80 5.92 1.21
C ALA A 299 22.52 5.90 -0.30
N SER A 300 21.25 5.95 -0.68
CA SER A 300 20.88 6.02 -2.08
C SER A 300 21.11 7.43 -2.65
N SER A 301 21.48 7.52 -3.92
CA SER A 301 21.50 8.79 -4.66
C SER A 301 20.13 9.51 -4.71
N LEU A 302 19.05 8.80 -4.39
CA LEU A 302 17.67 9.30 -4.38
C LEU A 302 17.26 9.94 -3.05
N ILE A 303 18.20 10.19 -2.15
CA ILE A 303 17.92 10.94 -0.93
C ILE A 303 17.45 12.36 -1.32
N PRO A 304 16.36 12.86 -0.73
CA PRO A 304 15.87 14.20 -1.02
C PRO A 304 16.74 15.26 -0.33
N ILE A 305 16.93 16.39 -1.02
CA ILE A 305 17.66 17.55 -0.45
C ILE A 305 16.76 18.32 0.53
N ARG A 306 15.45 18.27 0.33
CA ARG A 306 14.46 18.99 1.13
C ARG A 306 13.77 18.07 2.13
N SER A 307 13.42 18.60 3.31
CA SER A 307 12.67 17.89 4.35
C SER A 307 13.32 16.55 4.71
N ASN A 308 14.64 16.57 4.96
CA ASN A 308 15.43 15.39 5.23
C ASN A 308 16.04 15.47 6.64
N HIS A 309 15.70 14.52 7.51
CA HIS A 309 16.25 14.48 8.87
C HIS A 309 17.74 14.14 8.92
N LEU A 310 18.27 13.43 7.92
CA LEU A 310 19.70 13.14 7.82
C LEU A 310 20.51 14.38 7.42
N PHE A 311 19.84 15.42 6.94
CA PHE A 311 20.44 16.70 6.59
C PHE A 311 19.67 17.84 7.29
N PRO A 312 19.95 18.09 8.58
CA PRO A 312 19.24 19.07 9.41
C PRO A 312 19.10 20.48 8.80
N PRO A 313 20.07 21.01 8.02
CA PRO A 313 19.90 22.30 7.35
C PRO A 313 18.67 22.36 6.42
N SER A 314 18.24 21.23 5.85
CA SER A 314 17.03 21.18 5.00
C SER A 314 15.72 21.37 5.74
N LEU A 315 15.72 21.25 7.07
CA LEU A 315 14.54 21.42 7.91
C LEU A 315 14.36 22.88 8.32
N THR A 316 15.46 23.60 8.49
CA THR A 316 15.45 24.98 9.01
C THR A 316 15.51 26.02 7.90
N ASP A 317 16.18 25.72 6.79
CA ASP A 317 16.44 26.71 5.75
C ASP A 317 15.44 26.63 4.57
N SER A 318 14.80 27.75 4.27
CA SER A 318 13.84 27.89 3.17
C SER A 318 14.51 27.89 1.78
N THR A 319 15.82 28.09 1.70
CA THR A 319 16.58 28.03 0.43
C THR A 319 16.53 26.63 -0.20
N PHE A 320 16.53 25.55 0.58
CA PHE A 320 16.38 24.19 0.04
C PHE A 320 14.97 23.92 -0.49
N LEU A 321 13.96 24.64 0.00
CA LEU A 321 12.62 24.68 -0.61
C LEU A 321 12.66 25.43 -1.96
N GLN A 322 13.40 26.53 -2.06
CA GLN A 322 13.58 27.23 -3.35
C GLN A 322 14.33 26.36 -4.37
N TRP A 323 15.33 25.60 -3.94
CA TRP A 323 16.06 24.67 -4.80
C TRP A 323 15.16 23.58 -5.37
N ALA A 324 14.27 23.01 -4.54
CA ALA A 324 13.27 22.05 -5.01
C ALA A 324 12.33 22.66 -6.07
N ASN A 325 11.90 23.91 -5.87
CA ASN A 325 11.07 24.62 -6.86
C ASN A 325 11.81 24.89 -8.19
N LEU A 326 13.14 25.03 -8.14
CA LEU A 326 14.00 25.17 -9.32
C LEU A 326 14.33 23.83 -9.98
N GLY A 327 13.88 22.71 -9.42
CA GLY A 327 14.04 21.36 -9.97
C GLY A 327 15.14 20.51 -9.32
N ILE A 328 15.79 20.99 -8.26
CA ILE A 328 16.79 20.22 -7.51
C ILE A 328 16.09 19.49 -6.35
N ASN A 329 15.66 18.25 -6.60
CA ASN A 329 14.85 17.50 -5.64
C ASN A 329 15.69 16.49 -4.84
N ASN A 330 16.66 15.85 -5.49
CA ASN A 330 17.46 14.77 -4.92
C ASN A 330 18.95 15.12 -4.91
N PHE A 331 19.71 14.51 -4.01
CA PHE A 331 21.17 14.70 -3.98
C PHE A 331 21.83 14.28 -5.29
N ARG A 332 21.27 13.29 -6.03
CA ARG A 332 21.69 12.94 -7.39
C ARG A 332 21.77 14.12 -8.34
N ASP A 333 20.88 15.10 -8.22
CA ASP A 333 20.80 16.23 -9.15
C ASP A 333 22.00 17.18 -9.02
N LEU A 334 22.75 17.07 -7.92
CA LEU A 334 24.01 17.77 -7.68
C LEU A 334 25.23 17.09 -8.34
N TYR A 335 25.08 15.85 -8.80
CA TYR A 335 26.16 15.07 -9.41
C TYR A 335 26.01 14.98 -10.94
N GLU A 336 27.12 15.13 -11.65
CA GLU A 336 27.24 14.92 -13.09
C GLU A 336 28.33 13.86 -13.32
N ASN A 337 28.02 12.79 -14.05
CA ASN A 337 28.95 11.67 -14.28
C ASN A 337 29.60 11.10 -13.00
N LYS A 338 28.85 11.04 -11.89
CA LYS A 338 29.30 10.60 -10.54
C LYS A 338 30.32 11.53 -9.86
N ILE A 339 30.58 12.71 -10.42
CA ILE A 339 31.39 13.76 -9.80
C ILE A 339 30.45 14.85 -9.31
N PHE A 340 30.75 15.42 -8.14
CA PHE A 340 29.97 16.54 -7.62
C PHE A 340 30.16 17.78 -8.53
N SER A 341 29.06 18.33 -9.05
CA SER A 341 29.10 19.41 -10.03
C SER A 341 29.53 20.72 -9.37
N SER A 342 30.36 21.53 -10.04
CA SER A 342 30.73 22.86 -9.53
C SER A 342 29.52 23.79 -9.39
N PHE A 343 29.59 24.74 -8.46
CA PHE A 343 28.51 25.70 -8.23
C PHE A 343 28.16 26.50 -9.48
N GLU A 344 29.16 26.93 -10.27
CA GLU A 344 28.96 27.65 -11.53
C GLU A 344 28.08 26.85 -12.51
N LYS A 345 28.38 25.56 -12.70
CA LYS A 345 27.60 24.68 -13.57
C LYS A 345 26.17 24.46 -13.08
N LEU A 346 25.99 24.31 -11.76
CA LEU A 346 24.65 24.17 -11.18
C LEU A 346 23.87 25.48 -11.24
N SER A 347 24.55 26.61 -11.06
CA SER A 347 24.00 27.95 -11.22
C SER A 347 23.52 28.17 -12.65
N ASP A 348 24.29 27.77 -13.66
CA ASP A 348 23.89 27.88 -15.06
C ASP A 348 22.71 26.97 -15.40
N LYS A 349 22.72 25.73 -14.87
CA LYS A 349 21.70 24.72 -15.15
C LYS A 349 20.35 25.00 -14.47
N PHE A 350 20.38 25.41 -13.20
CA PHE A 350 19.17 25.58 -12.37
C PHE A 350 18.88 27.05 -12.03
N LYS A 351 19.66 28.00 -12.56
CA LYS A 351 19.53 29.45 -12.34
C LYS A 351 19.57 29.82 -10.84
N LEU A 352 20.53 29.24 -10.13
CA LEU A 352 20.70 29.50 -8.69
C LEU A 352 21.32 30.89 -8.46
N PRO A 353 20.85 31.67 -7.47
CA PRO A 353 21.47 32.94 -7.14
C PRO A 353 22.86 32.73 -6.48
N PRO A 354 23.82 33.63 -6.68
CA PRO A 354 25.18 33.50 -6.15
C PRO A 354 25.24 33.48 -4.61
N THR A 355 24.22 34.02 -3.94
CA THR A 355 24.05 33.96 -2.48
C THR A 355 23.94 32.53 -1.95
N ASN A 356 23.58 31.56 -2.79
CA ASN A 356 23.40 30.16 -2.41
C ASN A 356 24.71 29.37 -2.38
N PHE A 357 25.86 29.98 -2.68
CA PHE A 357 27.17 29.32 -2.66
C PHE A 357 27.48 28.65 -1.32
N PHE A 358 27.26 29.35 -0.20
CA PHE A 358 27.47 28.78 1.14
C PHE A 358 26.52 27.61 1.44
N ARG A 359 25.32 27.60 0.85
CA ARG A 359 24.35 26.50 0.99
C ARG A 359 24.73 25.29 0.14
N TYR A 360 25.35 25.51 -1.01
CA TYR A 360 25.96 24.48 -1.83
C TYR A 360 27.10 23.73 -1.12
N LEU A 361 27.86 24.42 -0.26
CA LEU A 361 28.91 23.76 0.54
C LEU A 361 28.34 22.85 1.65
N GLN A 362 27.11 23.06 2.11
CA GLN A 362 26.53 22.26 3.21
C GLN A 362 26.30 20.78 2.83
N PRO A 363 25.73 20.44 1.66
CA PRO A 363 25.75 19.10 1.09
C PRO A 363 27.15 18.51 1.01
N VAL A 364 28.12 19.27 0.47
CA VAL A 364 29.52 18.85 0.23
C VAL A 364 30.21 18.41 1.51
N VAL A 365 30.07 19.20 2.57
CA VAL A 365 30.71 18.92 3.86
C VAL A 365 30.05 17.72 4.56
N ASN A 366 28.75 17.52 4.37
CA ASN A 366 28.01 16.39 4.94
C ASN A 366 28.03 15.12 4.06
N VAL A 367 28.77 15.11 2.92
CA VAL A 367 28.90 13.92 2.05
C VAL A 367 29.55 12.73 2.77
N SER A 368 30.34 12.95 3.82
CA SER A 368 30.87 11.86 4.66
C SER A 368 29.77 11.03 5.35
N CYS A 369 28.53 11.52 5.44
CA CYS A 369 27.36 10.77 5.90
C CYS A 369 26.64 9.98 4.79
N PHE A 370 27.01 10.15 3.51
CA PHE A 370 26.36 9.51 2.37
C PHE A 370 27.38 8.66 1.61
N PRO A 371 27.61 7.39 2.02
CA PRO A 371 28.60 6.54 1.39
C PRO A 371 28.28 6.29 -0.07
N GLU A 372 29.35 6.14 -0.85
CA GLU A 372 29.47 5.86 -2.28
C GLU A 372 28.21 5.26 -2.94
N ILE A 373 27.83 5.91 -4.05
CA ILE A 373 26.79 5.49 -5.00
C ILE A 373 27.17 4.14 -5.61
N ASN A 374 26.92 3.06 -4.87
CA ASN A 374 26.95 1.69 -5.37
C ASN A 374 25.50 1.18 -5.47
N SER A 375 25.05 1.12 -6.73
CA SER A 375 23.87 0.44 -7.28
C SER A 375 22.81 -0.11 -6.31
N VAL A 376 21.72 0.64 -6.11
CA VAL A 376 20.48 0.12 -5.49
C VAL A 376 19.42 -0.28 -6.54
N ILE A 377 19.70 -0.22 -7.84
CA ILE A 377 18.72 -0.54 -8.90
C ILE A 377 18.95 -1.93 -9.53
N SER A 378 19.29 -2.94 -8.72
CA SER A 378 19.27 -4.35 -9.17
C SER A 378 18.31 -5.25 -8.39
N CYS A 379 17.71 -4.77 -7.29
CA CYS A 379 16.76 -5.58 -6.50
C CYS A 379 15.31 -5.55 -7.01
N CYS A 380 15.00 -4.88 -8.12
CA CYS A 380 13.63 -4.74 -8.65
C CYS A 380 13.51 -5.11 -10.14
N LYS A 381 14.41 -5.91 -10.69
CA LYS A 381 14.23 -6.54 -12.01
C LYS A 381 14.09 -8.05 -11.88
#